data_AF-A0A7U9NED4-F1
#
_entry.id   AF-A0A7U9NED4-F1
#
_cell.length_a   1.000
_cell.length_b   1.000
_cell.length_c   1.000
_cell.angle_alpha   90.00
_cell.angle_beta   90.00
_cell.angle_gamma   90.00
#
_symmetry.space_group_name_H-M   'P 1'
#
loop_
_entity.id
_entity.type
_entity.pdbx_description
1 polymer ?
#
loop_
_entity_poly.entity_id
_entity_poly.type
_entity_poly.pdbx_seq_one_letter_code
_entity_poly.pdbx_strand_id
1 'polypeptide(L)' 'MKNIMKKERLPKGAEFVGTFQLSQEETIKFGESETNKELYPVCEILCYKDIPYVTLEIAGMKMIFKISDTAMEYLAGYFR' A
#
# COMPACT_ATOMS: atom_id res chain seq x y z
N MET A 1 -18.30 -22.26 4.34
CA MET A 1 -17.42 -21.14 3.91
C MET A 1 -16.58 -20.70 5.10
N LYS A 2 -15.27 -20.96 5.12
CA LYS A 2 -14.35 -20.45 6.13
C LYS A 2 -13.17 -19.76 5.42
N ASN A 3 -13.36 -18.51 5.00
CA ASN A 3 -12.22 -17.63 4.76
C ASN A 3 -12.03 -16.81 6.03
N ILE A 4 -11.37 -17.43 7.01
CA ILE A 4 -10.82 -16.74 8.16
C ILE A 4 -9.68 -15.91 7.60
N MET A 5 -9.75 -14.58 7.73
CA MET A 5 -8.66 -13.67 7.36
C MET A 5 -7.40 -14.11 8.12
N LYS A 6 -6.53 -14.87 7.45
CA LYS A 6 -5.25 -15.28 7.99
C LYS A 6 -4.41 -14.02 8.07
N LYS A 7 -4.01 -13.63 9.28
CA LYS A 7 -3.10 -12.51 9.50
C LYS A 7 -1.73 -12.92 8.98
N GLU A 8 -1.51 -12.74 7.68
CA GLU A 8 -0.21 -13.00 7.07
C GLU A 8 0.81 -12.09 7.74
N ARG A 9 1.91 -12.70 8.20
CA ARG A 9 3.06 -11.97 8.75
C ARG A 9 4.07 -11.89 7.63
N LEU A 10 4.75 -10.76 7.53
CA LEU A 10 5.88 -10.63 6.63
C LEU A 10 6.89 -11.75 6.90
N PRO A 11 7.39 -12.43 5.85
CA PRO A 11 8.47 -13.38 6.01
C PRO A 11 9.66 -12.76 6.76
N LYS A 12 10.33 -13.56 7.59
CA LYS A 12 11.58 -13.13 8.22
C LYS A 12 12.60 -12.79 7.14
N GLY A 13 13.26 -11.64 7.28
CA GLY A 13 14.26 -11.18 6.31
C GLY A 13 13.68 -10.42 5.12
N ALA A 14 12.41 -10.00 5.16
CA ALA A 14 11.85 -9.08 4.18
C ALA A 14 12.67 -7.78 4.12
N GLU A 15 13.36 -7.55 3.00
CA GLU A 15 14.16 -6.34 2.74
C GLU A 15 13.26 -5.31 2.04
N PHE A 16 13.09 -4.13 2.65
CA PHE A 16 12.30 -3.05 2.06
C PHE A 16 13.01 -2.46 0.84
N VAL A 17 12.25 -2.18 -0.22
CA VAL A 17 12.78 -1.65 -1.50
C VAL A 17 12.28 -0.24 -1.79
N GLY A 18 11.02 0.04 -1.46
CA GLY A 18 10.42 1.33 -1.76
C GLY A 18 8.93 1.38 -1.44
N THR A 19 8.38 2.60 -1.48
CA THR A 19 6.98 2.87 -1.18
C THR A 19 6.32 3.60 -2.34
N PHE A 20 5.14 3.14 -2.73
CA PHE A 20 4.21 3.96 -3.51
C PHE A 20 3.26 4.67 -2.56
N GLN A 21 3.19 6.00 -2.66
CA GLN A 21 2.27 6.81 -1.87
C GLN A 21 1.14 7.31 -2.78
N LEU A 22 -0.10 7.02 -2.39
CA LEU A 22 -1.28 7.64 -2.98
C LEU A 22 -1.67 8.81 -2.11
N SER A 23 -1.78 9.99 -2.73
CA SER A 23 -2.18 11.22 -2.07
C SER A 23 -3.42 11.79 -2.75
N GLN A 24 -4.28 12.44 -1.98
CA GLN A 24 -5.48 13.10 -2.49
C GLN A 24 -5.67 14.44 -1.80
N GLU A 25 -6.46 15.31 -2.42
CA GLU A 25 -7.01 16.48 -1.74
C GLU A 25 -8.14 16.07 -0.79
N GLU A 26 -8.58 17.02 0.03
CA GLU A 26 -9.73 16.79 0.90
C GLU A 26 -10.99 16.54 0.08
N THR A 27 -11.77 15.55 0.47
CA THR A 27 -13.07 15.32 -0.15
C THR A 27 -13.98 16.51 0.13
N ILE A 28 -14.44 17.19 -0.93
CA ILE A 28 -15.45 18.26 -0.82
C ILE A 28 -16.72 17.69 -0.17
N LYS A 29 -17.06 18.18 1.01
CA LYS A 29 -18.27 17.76 1.74
C LYS A 29 -19.48 18.59 1.32
N PHE A 30 -20.67 18.14 1.72
CA PHE A 30 -21.90 18.87 1.43
C PHE A 30 -21.86 20.28 2.05
N GLY A 31 -22.00 21.30 1.21
CA GLY A 31 -21.91 22.71 1.62
C GLY A 31 -20.53 23.34 1.47
N GLU A 32 -19.51 22.57 1.10
CA GLU A 32 -18.18 23.07 0.72
C GLU A 32 -18.10 23.22 -0.81
N SER A 33 -17.39 24.24 -1.29
CA SER A 33 -17.25 24.52 -2.74
C SER A 33 -15.83 24.35 -3.28
N GLU A 34 -14.81 24.46 -2.43
CA GLU A 34 -13.40 24.36 -2.82
C GLU A 34 -12.56 23.73 -1.70
N THR A 35 -11.43 23.13 -2.10
CA THR A 35 -10.36 22.65 -1.22
C THR A 35 -9.19 23.66 -1.25
N ASN A 36 -8.27 23.57 -0.28
CA ASN A 36 -7.01 24.31 -0.33
C ASN A 36 -5.99 23.74 -1.35
N LYS A 37 -6.38 22.71 -2.12
CA LYS A 37 -5.56 21.96 -3.08
C LYS A 37 -4.32 21.28 -2.50
N GLU A 38 -4.24 21.17 -1.18
CA GLU A 38 -3.16 20.43 -0.53
C GLU A 38 -3.41 18.93 -0.66
N LEU A 39 -2.38 18.21 -1.08
CA LEU A 39 -2.40 16.75 -1.14
C LEU A 39 -1.91 16.18 0.18
N TYR A 40 -2.67 15.25 0.75
CA TYR A 40 -2.25 14.47 1.89
C TYR A 40 -2.16 12.97 1.54
N PRO A 41 -1.24 12.22 2.18
CA PRO A 41 -1.16 10.78 2.00
C PRO A 41 -2.42 10.10 2.51
N VAL A 42 -2.98 9.19 1.71
CA VAL A 42 -4.13 8.36 2.12
C VAL A 42 -3.82 6.87 2.14
N CYS A 43 -2.82 6.45 1.39
CA CYS A 43 -2.46 5.05 1.28
C CYS A 43 -0.98 4.91 0.92
N GLU A 44 -0.32 3.97 1.57
CA GLU A 44 1.05 3.55 1.24
C GLU A 44 1.08 2.07 0.87
N ILE A 45 1.83 1.76 -0.17
CA ILE A 45 2.13 0.39 -0.60
C ILE A 45 3.64 0.20 -0.49
N LEU A 46 4.06 -0.57 0.51
CA LEU A 46 5.47 -0.91 0.73
C LEU A 46 5.80 -2.18 -0.04
N CYS A 47 6.86 -2.09 -0.83
CA CYS A 47 7.41 -3.18 -1.64
C CYS A 47 8.68 -3.75 -1.00
N TYR A 48 8.88 -5.05 -1.21
CA TYR A 48 10.02 -5.78 -0.65
C TYR A 48 10.81 -6.46 -1.76
N LYS A 49 12.09 -6.70 -1.49
CA LYS A 49 13.03 -7.32 -2.41
C LYS A 49 12.84 -8.83 -2.41
N ASP A 50 12.89 -9.43 -3.59
CA ASP A 50 12.98 -10.88 -3.81
C ASP A 50 11.87 -11.73 -3.16
N ILE A 51 10.82 -11.10 -2.61
CA ILE A 51 9.67 -11.78 -2.00
C ILE A 51 8.36 -11.18 -2.53
N PRO A 52 7.36 -12.00 -2.89
CA PRO A 52 6.13 -11.53 -3.52
C PRO A 52 5.10 -11.07 -2.48
N TYR A 53 5.49 -10.14 -1.62
CA TYR A 53 4.64 -9.56 -0.59
C TYR A 53 4.61 -8.05 -0.73
N VAL A 54 3.47 -7.46 -0.37
CA VAL A 54 3.31 -6.01 -0.18
C VAL A 54 2.66 -5.74 1.17
N THR A 55 2.95 -4.58 1.73
CA THR A 55 2.19 -4.04 2.87
C THR A 55 1.37 -2.86 2.40
N LEU A 56 0.08 -2.91 2.67
CA LEU A 56 -0.86 -1.82 2.45
C LEU A 56 -1.11 -1.12 3.78
N GLU A 57 -0.82 0.17 3.87
CA GLU A 57 -1.17 1.03 5.00
C GLU A 57 -2.23 2.02 4.55
N ILE A 58 -3.44 1.93 5.10
CA ILE A 58 -4.59 2.76 4.72
C ILE A 58 -5.55 2.94 5.89
N ALA A 59 -5.99 4.17 6.15
CA ALA A 59 -6.95 4.49 7.21
C ALA A 59 -6.59 3.91 8.59
N GLY A 60 -5.30 3.94 8.97
CA GLY A 60 -4.80 3.37 10.23
C GLY A 60 -4.74 1.84 10.27
N MET A 61 -5.08 1.16 9.17
CA MET A 61 -4.97 -0.29 9.03
C MET A 61 -3.68 -0.66 8.32
N LYS A 62 -3.04 -1.74 8.80
CA LYS A 62 -1.87 -2.35 8.16
C LYS A 62 -2.20 -3.77 7.75
N MET A 63 -2.14 -4.04 6.45
CA MET A 63 -2.48 -5.33 5.85
C MET A 63 -1.30 -5.84 5.01
N ILE A 64 -1.07 -7.14 5.06
CA ILE A 64 0.01 -7.80 4.30
C ILE A 64 -0.64 -8.76 3.30
N PHE A 65 -0.26 -8.62 2.05
CA PHE A 65 -0.78 -9.44 0.95
C PHE A 65 0.37 -10.15 0.26
N LYS A 66 0.20 -11.44 0.00
CA LYS A 66 0.99 -12.13 -1.00
C LYS A 66 0.42 -11.80 -2.38
N ILE A 67 1.27 -11.37 -3.30
CA ILE A 67 0.92 -11.08 -4.69
C ILE A 67 1.58 -12.11 -5.62
N SER A 68 1.38 -12.01 -6.93
CA SER A 68 2.11 -12.84 -7.89
C SER A 68 3.55 -12.36 -8.04
N ASP A 69 4.46 -13.28 -8.38
CA ASP A 69 5.86 -12.95 -8.63
C ASP A 69 5.98 -11.92 -9.77
N THR A 70 5.19 -12.07 -10.85
CA THR A 70 5.13 -11.09 -11.95
C THR A 70 4.73 -9.69 -11.49
N ALA A 71 3.75 -9.58 -10.58
CA ALA A 71 3.35 -8.28 -10.04
C ALA A 71 4.46 -7.68 -9.15
N MET A 72 5.15 -8.52 -8.37
CA MET A 72 6.27 -8.06 -7.55
C MET A 72 7.45 -7.61 -8.42
N GLU A 73 7.80 -8.35 -9.46
CA GLU A 73 8.85 -7.96 -10.41
C GLU A 73 8.55 -6.61 -11.07
N TYR A 74 7.29 -6.41 -11.48
CA TYR A 74 6.84 -5.15 -12.04
C TYR A 74 6.98 -3.99 -11.04
N LEU A 75 6.46 -4.15 -9.82
CA LEU A 75 6.50 -3.10 -8.79
C LEU A 75 7.92 -2.80 -8.32
N ALA A 76 8.74 -3.82 -8.04
CA ALA A 76 10.12 -3.66 -7.62
C ALA A 76 10.98 -3.00 -8.71
N GLY A 77 10.62 -3.16 -9.98
CA GLY A 77 11.31 -2.54 -11.12
C GLY A 77 11.34 -1.01 -11.08
N TYR A 78 10.40 -0.36 -10.37
CA TYR A 78 10.38 1.10 -10.23
C TYR A 78 11.45 1.66 -9.28
N PHE A 79 12.12 0.81 -8.50
CA PHE A 79 13.07 1.21 -7.46
C PHE A 79 14.51 0.73 -7.73
N ARG A 80 14.82 0.40 -9.00
CA ARG A 80 16.14 -0.06 -9.45
C ARG A 80 16.93 1.07 -10.11
#